data_AF-B1L4L0-F1
#
_entry.id   AF-B1L4L0-F1
#
_cell.length_a   1.000
_cell.length_b   1.000
_cell.length_c   1.000
_cell.angle_alpha   90.00
_cell.angle_beta   90.00
_cell.angle_gamma   90.00
#
_symmetry.space_group_name_H-M   'P 1'
#
loop_
_entity.id
_entity.type
_entity.pdbx_description
1 polymer ?
#
loop_
_entity_poly.entity_id
_entity_poly.type
_entity_poly.pdbx_seq_one_letter_code
_entity_poly.pdbx_strand_id
1 'polypeptide(L)'
;MDKFSNHYKRYGYNLNMRGKLSSVERRIVRILQRDGRASYSEMGKSLGMTHVAVRKHVMRLIEEGVMKVSACLSPRALDLRHAVVLIEASDDKSISKIIEKFRDCPRLIFLSRLIGGNNIIAIMVAEDINVLESITSVCALRTAEGVRRSEVMVGSSIVYPEYLPIRIVERSEVPCGADCGSCGRFKEGLCPGCPAFPHYKGSL
;
A
#
# COMPACT_ATOMS: atom_id res chain seq x y z
N MET A 1 -11.71 -23.08 -13.18
CA MET A 1 -11.47 -21.95 -12.27
C MET A 1 -9.99 -21.93 -11.92
N ASP A 2 -9.33 -20.80 -12.17
CA ASP A 2 -7.87 -20.69 -12.13
C ASP A 2 -7.33 -20.69 -10.69
N LYS A 3 -6.37 -21.56 -10.39
CA LYS A 3 -5.73 -21.69 -9.05
C LYS A 3 -5.09 -20.36 -8.61
N PHE A 4 -4.69 -19.52 -9.55
CA PHE A 4 -4.12 -18.19 -9.30
C PHE A 4 -5.14 -17.17 -8.76
N SER A 5 -6.39 -17.18 -9.23
CA SER A 5 -7.44 -16.26 -8.76
C SER A 5 -7.82 -16.56 -7.30
N ASN A 6 -7.86 -17.83 -6.90
CA ASN A 6 -8.11 -18.23 -5.50
C ASN A 6 -6.99 -17.78 -4.56
N HIS A 7 -5.75 -17.66 -5.03
CA HIS A 7 -4.63 -17.18 -4.23
C HIS A 7 -4.80 -15.71 -3.81
N TYR A 8 -5.35 -14.85 -4.67
CA TYR A 8 -5.56 -13.43 -4.35
C TYR A 8 -6.85 -13.16 -3.58
N LYS A 9 -7.87 -14.02 -3.74
CA LYS A 9 -9.11 -13.95 -2.93
C LYS A 9 -8.84 -14.00 -1.43
N ARG A 10 -7.84 -14.77 -0.99
CA ARG A 10 -7.46 -14.86 0.44
C ARG A 10 -6.89 -13.56 1.01
N TYR A 11 -6.49 -12.61 0.17
CA TYR A 11 -6.05 -11.27 0.58
C TYR A 11 -7.17 -10.21 0.41
N GLY A 12 -8.42 -10.63 0.21
CA GLY A 12 -9.57 -9.75 0.05
C GLY A 12 -9.74 -9.17 -1.37
N TYR A 13 -8.98 -9.65 -2.35
CA TYR A 13 -9.11 -9.20 -3.73
C TYR A 13 -10.19 -10.00 -4.48
N ASN A 14 -11.32 -9.35 -4.78
CA ASN A 14 -12.29 -9.85 -5.75
C ASN A 14 -11.85 -9.48 -7.18
N LEU A 15 -10.78 -10.13 -7.66
CA LEU A 15 -10.27 -9.92 -9.02
C LEU A 15 -10.88 -10.95 -9.98
N ASN A 16 -11.71 -10.47 -10.89
CA ASN A 16 -11.99 -11.22 -12.12
C ASN A 16 -10.75 -11.09 -13.01
N MET A 17 -9.97 -12.17 -13.14
CA MET A 17 -8.76 -12.17 -13.95
C MET A 17 -9.09 -11.81 -15.41
N ARG A 18 -8.78 -10.58 -15.78
CA ARG A 18 -8.97 -10.06 -17.13
C ARG A 18 -7.60 -10.03 -17.81
N GLY A 19 -7.43 -10.87 -18.84
CA GLY A 19 -6.10 -11.10 -19.41
C GLY A 19 -5.48 -9.89 -20.10
N LYS A 20 -6.24 -9.10 -20.86
CA LYS A 20 -5.72 -7.96 -21.64
C LYS A 20 -6.72 -6.81 -21.74
N LEU A 21 -6.22 -5.57 -21.68
CA LEU A 21 -6.97 -4.37 -22.03
C LEU A 21 -7.17 -4.29 -23.55
N SER A 22 -8.40 -4.00 -23.98
CA SER A 22 -8.69 -3.66 -25.38
C SER A 22 -7.91 -2.42 -25.83
N SER A 23 -7.83 -2.20 -27.14
CA SER A 23 -7.16 -1.01 -27.71
C SER A 23 -7.77 0.30 -27.18
N VAL A 24 -9.09 0.36 -27.09
CA VAL A 24 -9.84 1.51 -26.55
C VAL A 24 -9.53 1.71 -25.07
N GLU A 25 -9.57 0.65 -24.25
CA GLU A 25 -9.26 0.74 -22.83
C GLU A 25 -7.83 1.19 -22.57
N ARG A 26 -6.85 0.72 -23.36
CA ARG A 26 -5.46 1.18 -23.26
C ARG A 26 -5.34 2.68 -23.51
N ARG A 27 -6.09 3.23 -24.47
CA ARG A 27 -6.10 4.67 -24.75
C ARG A 27 -6.73 5.45 -23.59
N ILE A 28 -7.84 4.97 -23.03
CA ILE A 28 -8.50 5.58 -21.86
C ILE A 28 -7.54 5.57 -20.65
N VAL A 29 -6.96 4.42 -20.31
CA VAL A 29 -6.02 4.29 -19.18
C VAL A 29 -4.81 5.20 -19.36
N ARG A 30 -4.28 5.34 -20.58
CA ARG A 30 -3.17 6.27 -20.85
C ARG A 30 -3.51 7.72 -20.55
N ILE A 31 -4.74 8.16 -20.84
CA ILE A 31 -5.19 9.52 -20.52
C ILE A 31 -5.29 9.66 -18.99
N LEU A 32 -5.94 8.71 -18.32
CA LEU A 32 -6.12 8.75 -16.86
C LEU A 32 -4.83 8.58 -16.05
N GLN A 33 -3.81 7.88 -16.58
CA GLN A 33 -2.48 7.81 -15.97
C GLN A 33 -1.75 9.16 -16.00
N ARG A 34 -2.06 10.02 -16.97
CA ARG A 34 -1.51 11.39 -17.04
C ARG A 34 -2.34 12.36 -16.20
N ASP A 35 -3.66 12.26 -16.29
CA ASP A 35 -4.59 13.07 -15.53
C ASP A 35 -5.81 12.23 -15.12
N GLY A 36 -5.82 11.78 -13.86
CA GLY A 36 -6.94 11.03 -13.29
C GLY A 36 -8.24 11.84 -13.17
N ARG A 37 -8.20 13.17 -13.38
CA ARG A 37 -9.35 14.07 -13.34
C ARG A 37 -9.94 14.39 -14.71
N ALA A 38 -9.33 13.88 -15.79
CA ALA A 38 -9.79 14.13 -17.16
C ALA A 38 -11.29 13.82 -17.31
N SER A 39 -12.05 14.73 -17.92
CA SER A 39 -13.49 14.54 -18.07
C SER A 39 -13.81 13.50 -19.15
N TYR A 40 -14.95 12.80 -19.01
CA TYR A 40 -15.43 11.88 -20.06
C TYR A 40 -15.69 12.58 -21.40
N SER A 41 -16.02 13.88 -21.37
CA SER A 41 -16.24 14.70 -22.57
C SER A 41 -14.94 14.94 -23.33
N GLU A 42 -13.88 15.39 -22.65
CA GLU A 42 -12.55 15.62 -23.25
C GLU A 42 -11.95 14.32 -23.78
N MET A 43 -12.04 13.25 -22.99
CA MET A 43 -11.64 11.92 -23.45
C MET A 43 -12.44 11.52 -24.70
N GLY A 44 -13.76 11.69 -24.69
CA GLY A 44 -14.62 11.38 -25.84
C GLY A 44 -14.18 12.08 -27.12
N LYS A 45 -13.95 13.40 -27.05
CA LYS A 45 -13.42 14.20 -28.17
C LYS A 45 -12.08 13.66 -28.68
N SER A 46 -11.14 13.36 -27.79
CA SER A 46 -9.81 12.85 -28.17
C SER A 46 -9.82 11.43 -28.74
N LEU A 47 -10.83 10.62 -28.38
CA LEU A 47 -10.93 9.22 -28.75
C LEU A 47 -11.84 8.97 -29.95
N GLY A 48 -12.63 9.96 -30.39
CA GLY A 48 -13.68 9.78 -31.39
C GLY A 48 -14.89 9.00 -30.84
N MET A 49 -15.20 9.19 -29.55
CA MET A 49 -16.24 8.45 -28.83
C MET A 49 -17.21 9.40 -28.14
N THR A 50 -18.44 8.94 -27.89
CA THR A 50 -19.37 9.68 -27.04
C THR A 50 -18.90 9.62 -25.57
N HIS A 51 -19.21 10.65 -24.78
CA HIS A 51 -18.90 10.68 -23.36
C HIS A 51 -19.54 9.49 -22.60
N VAL A 52 -20.73 9.05 -23.02
CA VAL A 52 -21.42 7.87 -22.47
C VAL A 52 -20.62 6.59 -22.71
N ALA A 53 -20.08 6.41 -23.92
CA ALA A 53 -19.26 5.24 -24.25
C ALA A 53 -17.96 5.23 -23.42
N VAL A 54 -17.28 6.38 -23.29
CA VAL A 54 -16.08 6.51 -22.44
C VAL A 54 -16.42 6.18 -20.98
N ARG A 55 -17.50 6.77 -20.44
CA ARG A 55 -17.96 6.48 -19.06
C ARG A 55 -18.19 4.99 -18.86
N LYS A 56 -18.85 4.31 -19.80
CA LYS A 56 -19.09 2.85 -19.73
C LYS A 56 -17.78 2.06 -19.63
N HIS A 57 -16.77 2.42 -20.43
CA HIS A 57 -15.46 1.77 -20.35
C HIS A 57 -14.76 2.03 -19.01
N VAL A 58 -14.75 3.29 -18.54
CA VAL A 58 -14.11 3.67 -17.27
C VAL A 58 -14.77 2.97 -16.09
N MET A 59 -16.10 3.04 -15.98
CA MET A 59 -16.85 2.40 -14.91
C MET A 59 -16.59 0.90 -14.88
N ARG A 60 -16.61 0.24 -16.05
CA ARG A 60 -16.32 -1.19 -16.12
C ARG A 60 -14.90 -1.53 -15.66
N LEU A 61 -13.89 -0.75 -16.04
CA LEU A 61 -12.51 -0.97 -15.56
C LEU A 61 -12.39 -0.82 -14.04
N ILE A 62 -13.17 0.09 -13.45
CA ILE A 62 -13.21 0.30 -12.00
C ILE A 62 -13.96 -0.82 -11.29
N GLU A 63 -15.16 -1.17 -11.76
CA GLU A 63 -16.02 -2.22 -11.21
C GLU A 63 -15.37 -3.61 -11.29
N GLU A 64 -14.62 -3.87 -12.36
CA GLU A 64 -13.85 -5.11 -12.52
C GLU A 64 -12.52 -5.11 -11.72
N GLY A 65 -12.20 -4.02 -11.00
CA GLY A 65 -10.98 -3.91 -10.20
C GLY A 65 -9.69 -3.74 -11.00
N VAL A 66 -9.78 -3.48 -12.30
CA VAL A 66 -8.64 -3.31 -13.21
C VAL A 66 -7.94 -1.96 -13.00
N MET A 67 -8.71 -0.95 -12.58
CA MET A 67 -8.21 0.41 -12.35
C MET A 67 -8.88 1.02 -11.13
N LYS A 68 -8.14 1.85 -10.41
CA LYS A 68 -8.66 2.77 -9.39
C LYS A 68 -8.15 4.16 -9.71
N VAL A 69 -8.99 5.17 -9.51
CA VAL A 69 -8.58 6.58 -9.52
C VAL A 69 -8.55 7.06 -8.07
N SER A 70 -7.39 7.51 -7.61
CA SER A 70 -7.21 8.02 -6.25
C SER A 70 -6.12 9.07 -6.19
N ALA A 71 -6.15 9.90 -5.15
CA ALA A 71 -5.03 10.76 -4.82
C ALA A 71 -3.80 9.91 -4.43
N CYS A 72 -2.64 10.31 -4.92
CA CYS A 72 -1.34 9.82 -4.48
C CYS A 72 -0.58 11.00 -3.86
N LEU A 73 0.24 10.73 -2.84
CA LEU A 73 0.95 11.75 -2.09
C LEU A 73 2.44 11.74 -2.46
N SER A 74 3.05 12.92 -2.51
CA SER A 74 4.49 13.04 -2.70
C SER A 74 5.20 12.81 -1.35
N PRO A 75 5.96 11.72 -1.17
CA PRO A 75 6.75 11.52 0.04
C PRO A 75 7.78 12.63 0.21
N ARG A 76 8.36 13.13 -0.89
CA ARG A 76 9.35 14.22 -0.85
C ARG A 76 8.75 15.54 -0.35
N ALA A 77 7.56 15.91 -0.83
CA ALA A 77 6.89 17.13 -0.38
C ALA A 77 6.44 17.06 1.09
N LEU A 78 6.22 15.85 1.61
CA LEU A 78 5.86 15.57 2.99
C LEU A 78 7.08 15.24 3.89
N ASP A 79 8.30 15.37 3.36
CA ASP A 79 9.57 14.99 4.02
C ASP A 79 9.58 13.56 4.60
N LEU A 80 8.85 12.64 3.96
CA LEU A 80 8.76 11.26 4.39
C LEU A 80 10.00 10.47 3.99
N ARG A 81 10.45 9.66 4.92
CA ARG A 81 11.50 8.66 4.77
C ARG A 81 10.88 7.29 4.55
N HIS A 82 11.70 6.31 4.20
CA HIS A 82 11.23 4.94 4.04
C HIS A 82 12.19 3.90 4.58
N ALA A 83 11.61 2.76 4.95
CA ALA A 83 12.33 1.56 5.32
C ALA A 83 11.86 0.40 4.45
N VAL A 84 12.81 -0.45 4.06
CA VAL A 84 12.55 -1.76 3.45
C VAL A 84 12.74 -2.81 4.53
N VAL A 85 11.68 -3.57 4.80
CA VAL A 85 11.68 -4.67 5.77
C VAL A 85 11.61 -5.98 5.00
N LEU A 86 12.67 -6.78 5.10
CA LEU A 86 12.71 -8.13 4.59
C LEU A 86 12.45 -9.10 5.75
N ILE A 87 11.60 -10.09 5.51
CA ILE A 87 11.19 -11.05 6.54
C ILE A 87 11.35 -12.47 5.98
N GLU A 88 11.94 -13.32 6.80
CA GLU A 88 11.88 -14.77 6.67
C GLU A 88 10.83 -15.29 7.67
N ALA A 89 9.69 -15.72 7.16
CA ALA A 89 8.66 -16.41 7.93
C ALA A 89 8.84 -17.94 7.86
N SER A 90 8.30 -18.65 8.85
CA SER A 90 8.52 -20.08 9.06
C SER A 90 7.95 -21.00 7.99
N ASP A 91 6.78 -20.65 7.46
CA ASP A 91 5.98 -21.47 6.56
C ASP A 91 4.90 -20.62 5.85
N ASP A 92 4.18 -21.22 4.89
CA ASP A 92 3.16 -20.55 4.09
C ASP A 92 2.00 -19.96 4.92
N LYS A 93 1.64 -20.64 6.02
CA LYS A 93 0.56 -20.21 6.91
C LYS A 93 0.97 -18.97 7.67
N SER A 94 2.19 -18.93 8.20
CA SER A 94 2.77 -17.74 8.81
C SER A 94 2.86 -16.58 7.83
N ILE A 95 3.32 -16.83 6.59
CA ILE A 95 3.34 -15.78 5.54
C ILE A 95 1.95 -15.18 5.33
N SER A 96 0.94 -16.04 5.17
CA SER A 96 -0.43 -15.60 4.90
C SER A 96 -1.00 -14.79 6.07
N LYS A 97 -0.81 -15.26 7.31
CA LYS A 97 -1.23 -14.54 8.53
C LYS A 97 -0.57 -13.17 8.66
N ILE A 98 0.74 -13.09 8.42
CA ILE A 98 1.48 -11.81 8.49
C ILE A 98 0.94 -10.85 7.43
N ILE A 99 0.78 -11.30 6.19
CA ILE A 99 0.28 -10.43 5.12
C ILE A 99 -1.14 -9.93 5.44
N GLU A 100 -2.04 -10.82 5.83
CA GLU A 100 -3.42 -10.47 6.17
C GLU A 100 -3.49 -9.46 7.33
N LYS A 101 -2.70 -9.67 8.38
CA LYS A 101 -2.66 -8.80 9.56
C LYS A 101 -2.11 -7.40 9.25
N PHE A 102 -1.10 -7.29 8.38
CA PHE A 102 -0.37 -6.04 8.18
C PHE A 102 -0.71 -5.31 6.89
N ARG A 103 -1.49 -5.88 5.96
CA ARG A 103 -1.84 -5.25 4.67
C ARG A 103 -2.49 -3.87 4.82
N ASP A 104 -3.25 -3.68 5.90
CA ASP A 104 -3.99 -2.45 6.20
C ASP A 104 -3.20 -1.48 7.10
N CYS A 105 -1.94 -1.79 7.44
CA CYS A 105 -1.05 -0.87 8.18
C CYS A 105 -0.90 0.47 7.44
N PRO A 106 -1.25 1.64 8.03
CA PRO A 106 -1.24 2.91 7.30
C PRO A 106 0.14 3.33 6.77
N ARG A 107 1.21 2.88 7.44
CA ARG A 107 2.59 3.17 7.04
C ARG A 107 3.06 2.33 5.86
N LEU A 108 2.33 1.29 5.48
CA LEU A 108 2.75 0.33 4.48
C LEU A 108 2.35 0.80 3.07
N ILE A 109 3.34 0.95 2.20
CA ILE A 109 3.15 1.35 0.80
C ILE A 109 3.15 0.14 -0.12
N PHE A 110 3.99 -0.84 0.17
CA PHE A 110 4.14 -2.05 -0.62
C PHE A 110 4.36 -3.23 0.31
N LEU A 111 3.66 -4.33 0.05
CA LEU A 111 3.80 -5.59 0.75
C LEU A 111 3.70 -6.70 -0.28
N SER A 112 4.68 -7.59 -0.30
CA SER A 112 4.68 -8.69 -1.24
C SER A 112 5.31 -9.93 -0.65
N ARG A 113 4.85 -11.09 -1.13
CA ARG A 113 5.55 -12.36 -0.94
C ARG A 113 6.75 -12.41 -1.87
N LEU A 114 7.86 -12.93 -1.37
CA LEU A 114 9.06 -13.22 -2.13
C LEU A 114 9.26 -14.73 -2.31
N ILE A 115 10.08 -15.10 -3.28
CA ILE A 115 10.60 -16.46 -3.47
C ILE A 115 12.08 -16.41 -3.09
N GLY A 116 12.49 -17.17 -2.08
CA GLY A 116 13.86 -17.17 -1.58
C GLY A 116 13.91 -17.24 -0.05
N GLY A 117 15.08 -16.97 0.52
CA GLY A 117 15.30 -17.00 1.98
C GLY A 117 14.40 -16.00 2.70
N ASN A 118 14.51 -14.71 2.36
CA ASN A 118 13.48 -13.74 2.71
C ASN A 118 12.25 -13.99 1.83
N ASN A 119 11.11 -14.24 2.45
CA ASN A 119 9.88 -14.66 1.79
C ASN A 119 8.74 -13.63 1.91
N ILE A 120 8.99 -12.49 2.55
CA ILE A 120 8.13 -11.28 2.54
C ILE A 120 9.01 -10.02 2.43
N ILE A 121 8.52 -9.02 1.69
CA ILE A 121 9.05 -7.65 1.66
C ILE A 121 7.94 -6.66 2.01
N ALA A 122 8.25 -5.69 2.86
CA ALA A 122 7.41 -4.53 3.12
C ALA A 122 8.21 -3.24 2.91
N ILE A 123 7.60 -2.25 2.25
CA ILE A 123 8.12 -0.88 2.16
C ILE A 123 7.21 0.01 3.00
N MET A 124 7.80 0.67 3.99
CA MET A 124 7.07 1.49 4.96
C MET A 124 7.55 2.94 4.90
N VAL A 125 6.63 3.91 5.11
CA VAL A 125 6.95 5.32 5.31
C VAL A 125 7.09 5.69 6.79
N ALA A 126 7.96 6.68 7.01
CA ALA A 126 8.25 7.28 8.30
C ALA A 126 8.33 8.80 8.15
N GLU A 127 7.77 9.54 9.11
CA GLU A 127 7.78 11.01 9.15
C GLU A 127 9.19 11.53 9.48
N ASP A 128 9.98 10.77 10.25
CA ASP A 128 11.31 11.20 10.67
C ASP A 128 12.24 10.00 10.97
N ILE A 129 13.44 10.31 11.46
CA ILE A 129 14.42 9.30 11.88
C ILE A 129 13.97 8.49 13.09
N ASN A 130 13.23 9.08 14.02
CA ASN A 130 12.82 8.40 15.24
C ASN A 130 11.72 7.37 14.96
N VAL A 131 10.88 7.62 13.95
CA VAL A 131 9.92 6.67 13.40
C VAL A 131 10.64 5.53 12.68
N LEU A 132 11.69 5.82 11.89
CA LEU A 132 12.52 4.77 11.29
C LEU A 132 13.15 3.88 12.36
N GLU A 133 13.74 4.48 13.40
CA GLU A 133 14.23 3.74 14.56
C GLU A 133 13.12 2.91 15.20
N SER A 134 11.91 3.45 15.35
CA SER A 134 10.78 2.72 15.90
C SER A 134 10.35 1.54 15.01
N ILE A 135 10.41 1.70 13.68
CA ILE A 135 10.22 0.61 12.72
C ILE A 135 11.28 -0.47 12.95
N THR A 136 12.51 -0.08 13.27
CA THR A 136 13.59 -1.03 13.52
C THR A 136 13.53 -1.70 14.90
N SER A 137 13.05 -1.02 15.95
CA SER A 137 13.21 -1.49 17.33
C SER A 137 11.93 -2.03 17.95
N VAL A 138 10.75 -1.50 17.60
CA VAL A 138 9.48 -1.81 18.30
C VAL A 138 8.32 -2.15 17.37
N CYS A 139 8.48 -2.07 16.04
CA CYS A 139 7.39 -2.37 15.13
C CYS A 139 7.01 -3.85 15.12
N ALA A 140 5.75 -4.13 15.43
CA ALA A 140 5.19 -5.47 15.54
C ALA A 140 5.30 -6.33 14.26
N LEU A 141 5.49 -5.71 13.09
CA LEU A 141 5.68 -6.46 11.84
C LEU A 141 6.93 -7.34 11.88
N ARG A 142 8.01 -6.84 12.49
CA ARG A 142 9.31 -7.52 12.55
C ARG A 142 9.34 -8.73 13.48
N THR A 143 8.46 -8.73 14.48
CA THR A 143 8.42 -9.71 15.57
C THR A 143 7.08 -10.45 15.57
N ALA A 144 6.36 -10.41 14.45
CA ALA A 144 5.09 -11.12 14.32
C ALA A 144 5.30 -12.62 14.52
N GLU A 145 4.27 -13.29 15.04
CA GLU A 145 4.29 -14.75 15.20
C GLU A 145 4.62 -15.42 13.86
N GLY A 146 5.58 -16.35 13.89
CA GLY A 146 6.05 -17.06 12.70
C GLY A 146 7.20 -16.37 11.96
N VAL A 147 7.63 -15.16 12.35
CA VAL A 147 8.87 -14.57 11.85
C VAL A 147 10.08 -15.28 12.46
N ARG A 148 10.97 -15.79 11.61
CA ARG A 148 12.28 -16.35 12.01
C ARG A 148 13.36 -15.28 12.04
N ARG A 149 13.36 -14.42 11.03
CA ARG A 149 14.34 -13.35 10.86
C ARG A 149 13.70 -12.16 10.18
N SER A 150 14.13 -10.96 10.58
CA SER A 150 13.82 -9.73 9.84
C SER A 150 15.08 -8.89 9.66
N GLU A 151 15.17 -8.25 8.51
CA GLU A 151 16.20 -7.27 8.17
C GLU A 151 15.52 -5.96 7.81
N VAL A 152 16.07 -4.83 8.29
CA VAL A 152 15.55 -3.51 7.94
C VAL A 152 16.65 -2.68 7.32
N MET A 153 16.37 -2.17 6.13
CA MET A 153 17.22 -1.26 5.40
C MET A 153 16.54 0.11 5.38
N VAL A 154 17.23 1.12 5.90
CA VAL A 154 16.75 2.51 5.82
C VAL A 154 17.11 3.06 4.44
N GLY A 155 16.11 3.52 3.72
CA GLY A 155 16.31 4.09 2.39
C GLY A 155 16.74 5.56 2.47
N SER A 156 17.62 5.98 1.56
CA SER A 156 18.10 7.36 1.48
C SER A 156 17.05 8.32 0.91
N SER A 157 16.45 7.95 -0.23
CA SER A 157 15.45 8.74 -0.93
C SER A 157 14.61 7.87 -1.87
N ILE A 158 13.36 8.28 -2.13
CA ILE A 158 12.47 7.61 -3.08
C ILE A 158 12.66 8.29 -4.44
N VAL A 159 13.21 7.56 -5.41
CA VAL A 159 13.53 8.09 -6.75
C VAL A 159 12.34 7.95 -7.71
N TYR A 160 11.67 6.81 -7.69
CA TYR A 160 10.49 6.54 -8.51
C TYR A 160 9.60 5.48 -7.83
N PRO A 161 8.27 5.62 -7.88
CA PRO A 161 7.52 6.75 -8.46
C PRO A 161 7.56 8.00 -7.54
N GLU A 162 7.36 9.18 -8.14
CA GLU A 162 7.34 10.46 -7.41
C GLU A 162 6.16 10.59 -6.45
N TYR A 163 5.03 9.94 -6.76
CA TYR A 163 3.83 9.93 -5.94
C TYR A 163 3.50 8.50 -5.52
N LEU A 164 3.16 8.31 -4.24
CA LEU A 164 2.88 7.01 -3.66
C LEU A 164 1.44 6.94 -3.13
N PRO A 165 0.84 5.72 -3.09
CA PRO A 165 -0.48 5.50 -2.51
C PRO A 165 -0.41 5.47 -0.98
N ILE A 166 0.17 6.50 -0.37
CA ILE A 166 0.24 6.67 1.08
C ILE A 166 -1.18 6.87 1.62
N ARG A 167 -1.54 6.13 2.67
CA ARG A 167 -2.87 6.15 3.26
C ARG A 167 -2.91 7.13 4.43
N ILE A 168 -3.73 8.17 4.29
CA ILE A 168 -4.21 8.95 5.42
C ILE A 168 -5.45 8.25 5.94
N VAL A 169 -5.42 7.82 7.21
CA VAL A 169 -6.52 7.07 7.81
C VAL A 169 -7.19 7.89 8.88
N GLU A 170 -8.52 7.82 8.95
CA GLU A 170 -9.23 8.30 10.13
C GLU A 170 -8.90 7.40 11.33
N ARG A 171 -8.76 8.03 12.50
CA ARG A 171 -8.39 7.35 13.76
C ARG A 171 -9.30 6.13 13.97
N SER A 172 -8.70 4.96 14.09
CA SER A 172 -9.41 3.67 14.04
C SER A 172 -8.68 2.59 14.87
N GLU A 173 -9.00 1.32 14.66
CA GLU A 173 -8.32 0.20 15.29
C GLU A 173 -6.91 0.04 14.71
N VAL A 174 -5.90 -0.09 15.58
CA VAL A 174 -4.51 -0.26 15.17
C VAL A 174 -4.35 -1.65 14.52
N PRO A 175 -4.04 -1.77 13.20
CA PRO A 175 -4.14 -3.04 12.48
C PRO A 175 -3.23 -4.15 13.01
N CYS A 176 -2.10 -3.78 13.60
CA CYS A 176 -1.16 -4.76 14.16
C CYS A 176 -1.54 -5.25 15.57
N GLY A 177 -2.56 -4.65 16.19
CA GLY A 177 -2.97 -4.92 17.57
C GLY A 177 -1.97 -4.43 18.64
N ALA A 178 -0.95 -3.66 18.25
CA ALA A 178 0.00 -3.11 19.20
C ALA A 178 -0.60 -1.92 19.96
N ASP A 179 -0.43 -1.92 21.28
CA ASP A 179 -0.79 -0.78 22.11
C ASP A 179 0.32 0.29 22.05
N CYS A 180 0.16 1.25 21.13
CA CYS A 180 1.08 2.37 21.01
C CYS A 180 1.08 3.27 22.26
N GLY A 181 0.01 3.27 23.07
CA GLY A 181 -0.11 4.11 24.26
C GLY A 181 0.79 3.65 25.40
N SER A 182 1.02 2.35 25.54
CA SER A 182 1.93 1.81 26.56
C SER A 182 3.41 1.81 26.15
N CYS A 183 3.72 1.97 24.86
CA CYS A 183 5.07 1.97 24.30
C CYS A 183 5.96 3.09 24.87
N GLY A 184 7.17 2.75 25.33
CA GLY A 184 8.13 3.70 25.89
C GLY A 184 8.50 4.82 24.92
N ARG A 185 8.79 4.50 23.66
CA ARG A 185 9.13 5.51 22.63
C ARG A 185 8.02 6.52 22.37
N PHE A 186 6.75 6.10 22.47
CA PHE A 186 5.62 7.03 22.35
C PHE A 186 5.53 7.94 23.58
N LYS A 187 5.66 7.37 24.79
CA LYS A 187 5.64 8.13 26.05
C LYS A 187 6.77 9.15 26.14
N GLU A 188 7.94 8.81 25.61
CA GLU A 188 9.13 9.68 25.54
C GLU A 188 9.06 10.71 24.40
N GLY A 189 8.03 10.68 23.54
CA GLY A 189 7.89 11.59 22.41
C GLY A 189 8.80 11.30 21.22
N LEU A 190 9.51 10.17 21.23
CA LEU A 190 10.37 9.69 20.13
C LEU A 190 9.57 9.02 19.00
N CYS A 191 8.27 8.77 19.18
CA CYS A 191 7.44 8.21 18.13
C CYS A 191 6.05 8.84 18.20
N PRO A 192 5.48 9.32 17.08
CA PRO A 192 4.13 9.85 17.04
C PRO A 192 3.06 8.78 17.22
N GLY A 193 3.42 7.49 17.18
CA GLY A 193 2.50 6.35 17.18
C GLY A 193 2.13 5.89 15.77
N CYS A 194 1.27 4.88 15.69
CA CYS A 194 0.67 4.44 14.42
C CYS A 194 -0.33 5.50 13.92
N PRO A 195 -0.42 5.83 12.62
CA PRO A 195 -1.43 6.77 12.12
C PRO A 195 -2.88 6.35 12.42
N ALA A 196 -3.14 5.04 12.58
CA ALA A 196 -4.45 4.55 13.01
C ALA A 196 -4.72 4.74 14.51
N PHE A 197 -3.69 4.98 15.33
CA PHE A 197 -3.82 5.10 16.79
C PHE A 197 -4.57 6.38 17.20
N PRO A 198 -5.56 6.33 18.12
CA PRO A 198 -6.34 7.51 18.50
C PRO A 198 -5.55 8.72 19.03
N HIS A 199 -4.42 8.48 19.70
CA HIS A 199 -3.55 9.53 20.23
C HIS A 199 -2.32 9.79 19.37
N TYR A 200 -2.38 9.43 18.09
CA TYR A 200 -1.34 9.71 17.12
C TYR A 200 -1.04 11.21 17.01
N LYS A 201 0.25 11.55 16.91
CA LYS A 201 0.78 12.93 16.93
C LYS A 201 1.59 13.32 15.69
N GLY A 202 1.58 12.50 14.64
CA GLY A 202 2.37 12.70 13.42
C GLY A 202 1.59 13.41 12.31
N SER A 203 2.15 13.41 11.09
CA SER A 203 1.62 14.14 9.93
C SER A 203 0.86 13.28 8.89
N LEU A 204 0.94 11.96 9.00
CA LEU A 204 0.24 10.95 8.18
C LEU A 204 -1.14 10.57 8.68
#